data_AF-A0A6G6JXU3-F1
#
_entry.id   AF-A0A6G6JXU3-F1
#
_cell.length_a   1.000
_cell.length_b   1.000
_cell.length_c   1.000
_cell.angle_alpha   90.00
_cell.angle_beta   90.00
_cell.angle_gamma   90.00
#
_symmetry.space_group_name_H-M   'P 1'
#
loop_
_entity.id
_entity.type
_entity.pdbx_description
1 polymer ?
#
loop_
_entity_poly.entity_id
_entity_poly.type
_entity_poly.pdbx_seq_one_letter_code
_entity_poly.pdbx_strand_id
1 'polypeptide(L)'
;MQPSSWPPPMQPAPPQPLSYGTPGVVTAFRIFTGFCAAFALFMALFGLIKVTGWDYKLGLRPEGDTEPVDESDWGVVVFLLAVGIFMLACAFIQAKPSSWGVGLAVLILGLPCCLVPSVVLLIFWCQTPTRLYFLSHGWKTLPPPMQPPPPPPPTVG
;
A
#
# COMPACT_ATOMS: atom_id res chain seq x y z
N MET A 1 57.70 -23.02 -27.76
CA MET A 1 57.04 -21.70 -27.62
C MET A 1 55.55 -21.91 -27.89
N GLN A 2 54.72 -22.01 -26.85
CA GLN A 2 53.27 -22.16 -26.99
C GLN A 2 52.61 -20.79 -26.92
N PRO A 3 51.73 -20.41 -27.86
CA PRO A 3 51.00 -19.15 -27.77
C PRO A 3 49.93 -19.25 -26.67
N SER A 4 49.94 -18.23 -25.81
CA SER A 4 49.03 -18.00 -24.71
C SER A 4 47.57 -18.03 -25.17
N SER A 5 46.79 -18.88 -24.51
CA SER A 5 45.36 -19.08 -24.66
C SER A 5 44.55 -17.80 -24.51
N TRP A 6 43.55 -17.68 -25.38
CA TRP A 6 42.26 -16.99 -25.28
C TRP A 6 41.90 -16.30 -23.95
N PRO A 7 41.22 -15.12 -23.98
CA PRO A 7 40.73 -14.49 -22.77
C PRO A 7 39.74 -15.42 -22.04
N PRO A 8 39.73 -15.42 -20.70
CA PRO A 8 38.78 -16.21 -19.92
C PRO A 8 37.34 -15.86 -20.32
N PRO A 9 36.40 -16.82 -20.31
CA PRO A 9 35.01 -16.56 -20.64
C PRO A 9 34.51 -15.43 -19.74
N MET A 10 34.07 -14.33 -20.36
CA MET A 10 33.43 -13.23 -19.64
C MET A 10 32.24 -13.80 -18.88
N GLN A 11 32.39 -13.89 -17.57
CA GLN A 11 31.30 -14.24 -16.67
C GLN A 11 30.22 -13.16 -16.88
N PRO A 12 28.97 -13.53 -17.24
CA PRO A 12 27.94 -12.54 -17.47
C PRO A 12 27.79 -11.71 -16.20
N ALA A 13 27.91 -10.39 -16.34
CA ALA A 13 27.76 -9.47 -15.23
C ALA A 13 26.46 -9.81 -14.48
N PRO A 14 26.48 -9.87 -13.13
CA PRO A 14 25.25 -10.09 -12.38
C PRO A 14 24.22 -9.06 -12.85
N PRO A 15 22.98 -9.49 -13.15
CA PRO A 15 21.96 -8.58 -13.67
C PRO A 15 21.88 -7.40 -12.72
N GLN A 16 22.22 -6.21 -13.22
CA GLN A 16 22.19 -5.02 -12.40
C GLN A 16 20.79 -4.88 -11.83
N PRO A 17 20.63 -4.57 -10.53
CA PRO A 17 19.32 -4.35 -9.96
C PRO A 17 18.74 -3.16 -10.71
N LEU A 18 17.82 -3.44 -11.63
CA LEU A 18 17.03 -2.43 -12.31
C LEU A 18 16.38 -1.58 -11.21
N SER A 19 16.90 -0.37 -11.04
CA SER A 19 16.32 0.66 -10.20
C SER A 19 15.07 1.19 -10.89
N TYR A 20 14.10 0.31 -11.13
CA TYR A 20 12.74 0.73 -11.43
C TYR A 20 12.24 1.43 -10.17
N GLY A 21 12.12 2.76 -10.24
CA GLY A 21 11.41 3.53 -9.22
C GLY A 21 9.99 2.98 -9.00
N THR A 22 9.32 3.47 -7.95
CA THR A 22 7.94 3.07 -7.64
C THR A 22 7.05 3.18 -8.88
N PRO A 23 6.34 2.10 -9.30
CA PRO A 23 5.47 2.14 -10.47
C PRO A 23 4.42 3.24 -10.34
N GLY A 24 4.13 3.95 -11.43
CA GLY A 24 3.15 5.05 -11.42
C GLY A 24 1.76 4.64 -10.88
N VAL A 25 1.34 3.39 -11.14
CA VAL A 25 0.09 2.84 -10.59
C VAL A 25 0.09 2.71 -9.07
N VAL A 26 1.23 2.41 -8.45
CA VAL A 26 1.35 2.35 -6.98
C VAL A 26 1.23 3.75 -6.40
N THR A 27 1.85 4.74 -7.03
CA THR A 27 1.69 6.15 -6.64
C THR A 27 0.25 6.62 -6.80
N ALA A 28 -0.40 6.30 -7.93
CA ALA A 28 -1.79 6.64 -8.18
C ALA A 28 -2.75 5.97 -7.19
N PHE A 29 -2.50 4.70 -6.85
CA PHE A 29 -3.24 4.00 -5.79
C PHE A 29 -3.11 4.71 -4.45
N ARG A 30 -1.90 5.08 -4.03
CA ARG A 30 -1.67 5.78 -2.75
C ARG A 30 -2.42 7.12 -2.68
N ILE A 31 -2.40 7.87 -3.78
CA ILE A 31 -3.14 9.13 -3.91
C ILE A 31 -4.65 8.85 -3.79
N PHE A 32 -5.15 7.88 -4.54
CA PHE A 32 -6.56 7.48 -4.52
C PHE A 32 -7.01 7.07 -3.11
N THR A 33 -6.30 6.15 -2.46
CA THR A 33 -6.61 5.71 -1.09
C THR A 33 -6.47 6.85 -0.08
N GLY A 34 -5.50 7.75 -0.28
CA GLY A 34 -5.32 8.95 0.56
C GLY A 34 -6.52 9.90 0.47
N PHE A 35 -7.03 10.15 -0.74
CA PHE A 35 -8.24 10.96 -0.92
C PHE A 35 -9.48 10.28 -0.34
N CYS A 36 -9.67 8.98 -0.57
CA CYS A 36 -10.78 8.22 0.03
C CYS A 36 -10.70 8.22 1.56
N ALA A 37 -9.50 8.06 2.12
CA ALA A 37 -9.27 8.14 3.56
C ALA A 37 -9.60 9.52 4.12
N ALA A 38 -9.11 10.59 3.48
CA ALA A 38 -9.38 11.96 3.89
C ALA A 38 -10.89 12.26 3.87
N PHE A 39 -11.59 11.81 2.83
CA PHE A 39 -13.05 11.95 2.73
C PHE A 39 -13.77 11.17 3.83
N ALA A 40 -13.42 9.90 4.06
CA ALA A 40 -14.02 9.07 5.10
C ALA A 40 -13.79 9.65 6.51
N LEU A 41 -12.57 10.11 6.81
CA LEU A 41 -12.24 10.74 8.08
C LEU A 41 -12.96 12.09 8.26
N PHE A 42 -13.10 12.87 7.18
CA PHE A 42 -13.86 14.11 7.21
C PHE A 42 -15.35 13.84 7.51
N MET A 43 -15.96 12.85 6.86
CA MET A 43 -17.34 12.44 7.13
C MET A 43 -17.51 11.86 8.54
N ALA A 44 -16.54 11.09 9.04
CA ALA A 44 -16.53 10.60 10.41
C ALA A 44 -16.47 11.76 11.42
N LEU A 45 -15.61 12.76 11.17
CA LEU A 45 -15.51 13.95 12.02
C LEU A 45 -16.82 14.77 12.00
N PHE A 46 -17.41 14.96 10.83
CA PHE A 46 -18.69 15.65 10.69
C PHE A 46 -19.81 14.91 11.45
N GLY A 47 -19.88 13.58 11.29
CA GLY A 47 -20.80 12.73 12.04
C GLY A 47 -20.56 12.83 13.55
N LEU A 48 -19.31 12.86 14.00
CA LEU A 48 -18.98 13.01 15.41
C LEU A 48 -19.45 14.36 15.98
N ILE A 49 -19.27 15.46 15.24
CA ILE A 49 -19.78 16.78 15.63
C ILE A 49 -21.30 16.74 15.81
N LYS A 50 -22.01 16.09 14.87
CA LYS A 50 -23.47 15.95 14.89
C LYS A 50 -23.96 15.10 16.06
N VAL A 51 -23.38 13.91 16.24
CA VAL A 51 -23.77 12.94 17.26
C VAL A 51 -23.47 13.44 18.68
N THR A 52 -22.40 14.24 18.86
CA THR A 52 -22.05 14.86 20.14
C THR A 52 -22.80 16.16 20.44
N GLY A 53 -23.56 16.68 19.48
CA GLY A 53 -24.26 17.97 19.58
C GLY A 53 -23.34 19.17 19.78
N TRP A 54 -22.09 19.09 19.29
CA TRP A 54 -21.12 20.17 19.45
C TRP A 54 -21.51 21.41 18.62
N ASP A 55 -22.23 21.23 17.51
CA ASP A 55 -22.80 22.34 16.74
C ASP A 55 -23.79 23.18 17.55
N TYR A 56 -24.58 22.56 18.44
CA TYR A 56 -25.47 23.28 19.37
C TYR A 56 -24.68 24.00 20.47
N LYS A 57 -23.67 23.35 21.06
CA LYS A 57 -22.80 23.97 22.09
C LYS A 57 -22.04 25.19 21.56
N LEU A 58 -21.72 25.21 20.27
CA LEU A 58 -21.06 26.33 19.60
C LEU A 58 -22.06 27.38 19.06
N GLY A 59 -23.36 27.19 19.24
CA GLY A 59 -24.39 28.12 18.77
C GLY A 59 -24.55 28.16 17.25
N LEU A 60 -24.07 27.14 16.54
CA LEU A 60 -24.12 27.07 15.07
C LEU A 60 -25.49 26.61 14.55
N ARG A 61 -26.35 26.07 15.42
CA ARG A 61 -27.69 25.58 15.07
C ARG A 61 -28.70 25.82 16.21
N PRO A 62 -29.95 26.23 15.92
CA PRO A 62 -30.97 26.41 16.95
C PRO A 62 -31.37 25.06 17.58
N GLU A 63 -31.51 25.03 18.91
CA GLU A 63 -31.74 23.81 19.72
C GLU A 63 -33.03 23.04 19.39
N GLY A 64 -34.02 23.72 18.79
CA GLY A 64 -35.33 23.13 18.45
C GLY A 64 -35.34 22.23 17.20
N ASP A 65 -34.23 22.11 16.49
CA ASP A 65 -34.11 21.40 15.21
C ASP A 65 -33.25 20.13 15.37
N THR A 66 -33.47 19.42 16.48
CA THR A 66 -32.75 18.20 16.85
C THR A 66 -33.52 16.98 16.38
N GLU A 67 -33.04 16.37 15.29
CA GLU A 67 -33.39 14.97 15.02
C GLU A 67 -32.77 14.10 16.14
N PRO A 68 -33.52 13.13 16.70
CA PRO A 68 -32.97 12.25 17.72
C PRO A 68 -31.78 11.48 17.12
N VAL A 69 -30.64 11.54 17.81
CA VAL A 69 -29.46 10.77 17.47
C VAL A 69 -29.71 9.32 17.88
N ASP A 70 -29.85 8.44 16.90
CA ASP A 70 -30.07 7.02 17.15
C ASP A 70 -28.74 6.30 17.43
N GLU A 71 -28.77 5.18 18.14
CA GLU A 71 -27.58 4.34 18.39
C GLU A 71 -26.90 3.88 17.09
N SER A 72 -27.66 3.79 15.99
CA SER A 72 -27.13 3.50 14.66
C SER A 72 -26.14 4.55 14.15
N ASP A 73 -26.28 5.81 14.55
CA ASP A 73 -25.43 6.91 14.08
C ASP A 73 -24.00 6.78 14.62
N TRP A 74 -23.86 6.33 15.87
CA TRP A 74 -22.57 5.96 16.44
C TRP A 74 -21.90 4.82 15.68
N GLY A 75 -22.69 3.82 15.26
CA GLY A 75 -22.22 2.72 14.42
C GLY A 75 -21.63 3.21 13.11
N VAL A 76 -22.30 4.14 12.42
CA VAL A 76 -21.81 4.73 11.16
C VAL A 76 -20.54 5.54 11.38
N VAL A 77 -20.46 6.35 12.44
CA VAL A 77 -19.25 7.15 12.74
C VAL A 77 -18.04 6.24 13.00
N VAL A 78 -18.20 5.21 13.84
CA VAL A 78 -17.12 4.25 14.14
C VAL A 78 -16.70 3.49 12.88
N PHE A 79 -17.65 3.08 12.06
CA PHE A 79 -17.37 2.40 10.79
C PHE A 79 -16.59 3.31 9.83
N LEU A 80 -17.03 4.55 9.62
CA LEU A 80 -16.32 5.51 8.77
C LEU A 80 -14.92 5.82 9.28
N LEU A 81 -14.75 5.92 10.60
CA LEU A 81 -13.44 6.12 11.22
C LEU A 81 -12.51 4.91 10.96
N ALA A 82 -13.00 3.70 11.18
CA ALA A 82 -12.24 2.47 10.94
C ALA A 82 -11.84 2.32 9.47
N VAL A 83 -12.78 2.56 8.54
CA VAL A 83 -12.52 2.54 7.10
C VAL A 83 -11.52 3.63 6.71
N GLY A 84 -11.67 4.85 7.24
CA GLY A 84 -10.76 5.97 6.99
C GLY A 84 -9.32 5.68 7.43
N ILE A 85 -9.14 5.16 8.63
CA ILE A 85 -7.82 4.76 9.16
C ILE A 85 -7.23 3.62 8.33
N PHE A 86 -8.03 2.61 7.98
CA PHE A 86 -7.58 1.48 7.16
C PHE A 86 -7.13 1.94 5.76
N MET A 87 -7.91 2.80 5.10
CA MET A 87 -7.57 3.39 3.80
C MET A 87 -6.31 4.26 3.89
N LEU A 88 -6.16 5.02 4.98
CA LEU A 88 -4.96 5.82 5.23
C LEU A 88 -3.73 4.92 5.40
N ALA A 89 -3.83 3.83 6.15
CA ALA A 89 -2.76 2.86 6.29
C ALA A 89 -2.36 2.24 4.93
N CYS A 90 -3.34 1.99 4.06
CA CYS A 90 -3.11 1.52 2.69
C CYS A 90 -2.39 2.56 1.81
N ALA A 91 -2.55 3.87 2.07
CA ALA A 91 -1.77 4.90 1.38
C ALA A 91 -0.26 4.82 1.69
N PHE A 92 0.12 4.21 2.83
CA PHE A 92 1.51 3.99 3.23
C PHE A 92 1.97 2.55 3.04
N ILE A 93 1.30 1.79 2.16
CA ILE A 93 1.58 0.37 2.00
C ILE A 93 3.04 0.11 1.59
N GLN A 94 3.70 -0.77 2.33
CA GLN A 94 5.07 -1.20 2.04
C GLN A 94 5.07 -2.14 0.83
N ALA A 95 6.17 -2.16 0.07
CA ALA A 95 6.32 -3.05 -1.09
C ALA A 95 6.63 -4.49 -0.66
N LYS A 96 5.63 -5.17 -0.07
CA LYS A 96 5.67 -6.58 0.32
C LYS A 96 4.79 -7.42 -0.63
N PRO A 97 5.04 -8.72 -0.80
CA PRO A 97 4.22 -9.57 -1.66
C PRO A 97 2.75 -9.63 -1.21
N SER A 98 2.50 -9.64 0.10
CA SER A 98 1.16 -9.60 0.68
C SER A 98 0.43 -8.27 0.40
N SER A 99 1.16 -7.17 0.28
CA SER A 99 0.61 -5.85 0.00
C SER A 99 -0.06 -5.74 -1.36
N TRP A 100 0.37 -6.54 -2.35
CA TRP A 100 -0.30 -6.57 -3.65
C TRP A 100 -1.76 -7.02 -3.52
N GLY A 101 -2.00 -8.07 -2.71
CA GLY A 101 -3.35 -8.58 -2.44
C GLY A 101 -4.21 -7.60 -1.64
N VAL A 102 -3.61 -6.90 -0.66
CA VAL A 102 -4.29 -5.84 0.08
C VAL A 102 -4.73 -4.70 -0.85
N GLY A 103 -3.86 -4.25 -1.76
CA GLY A 103 -4.23 -3.23 -2.76
C GLY A 103 -5.37 -3.67 -3.67
N LEU A 104 -5.37 -4.94 -4.07
CA LEU A 104 -6.46 -5.51 -4.89
C LEU A 104 -7.79 -5.54 -4.12
N ALA A 105 -7.79 -5.98 -2.86
CA ALA A 105 -8.98 -5.97 -2.02
C ALA A 105 -9.53 -4.54 -1.81
N VAL A 106 -8.65 -3.57 -1.57
CA VAL A 106 -9.01 -2.15 -1.41
C VAL A 106 -9.64 -1.58 -2.68
N LEU A 107 -9.08 -1.88 -3.85
CA LEU A 107 -9.65 -1.41 -5.13
C LEU A 107 -11.03 -2.02 -5.41
N ILE A 108 -11.26 -3.28 -5.03
CA ILE A 108 -12.57 -3.93 -5.12
C ILE A 108 -13.58 -3.26 -4.17
N LEU A 109 -13.17 -3.01 -2.93
CA LEU A 109 -13.99 -2.31 -1.94
C LEU A 109 -14.33 -0.87 -2.36
N GLY A 110 -13.50 -0.24 -3.19
CA GLY A 110 -13.73 1.10 -3.75
C GLY A 110 -14.66 1.15 -4.96
N LEU A 111 -15.02 0.02 -5.57
CA LEU A 111 -15.91 -0.02 -6.75
C LEU A 111 -17.28 0.66 -6.52
N PRO A 112 -17.95 0.49 -5.36
CA PRO A 112 -19.25 1.14 -5.11
C PRO A 112 -19.16 2.66 -5.02
N CYS A 113 -18.04 3.22 -4.54
CA CYS A 113 -17.92 4.67 -4.31
C CYS A 113 -17.28 5.40 -5.49
N CYS A 114 -16.35 4.76 -6.20
CA CYS A 114 -15.53 5.41 -7.22
C CYS A 114 -15.25 4.45 -8.39
N LEU A 115 -16.30 3.98 -9.04
CA LEU A 115 -16.26 2.93 -10.07
C LEU A 115 -15.18 3.17 -11.13
N VAL A 116 -15.21 4.33 -11.80
CA VAL A 116 -14.33 4.65 -12.92
C VAL A 116 -12.83 4.63 -12.51
N PRO A 117 -12.37 5.42 -11.52
CA PRO A 117 -10.96 5.38 -11.12
C PRO A 117 -10.56 4.03 -10.51
N SER A 118 -11.47 3.34 -9.78
CA SER A 118 -11.19 2.04 -9.19
C SER A 118 -10.98 0.97 -10.26
N VAL A 119 -11.81 0.92 -11.31
CA VAL A 119 -11.65 -0.02 -12.43
C VAL A 119 -10.35 0.25 -13.18
N VAL A 120 -10.04 1.51 -13.50
CA VAL A 120 -8.80 1.88 -14.19
C VAL A 120 -7.58 1.46 -13.38
N LEU A 121 -7.56 1.77 -12.08
CA LEU A 121 -6.48 1.34 -11.18
C LEU A 121 -6.40 -0.18 -11.08
N LEU A 122 -7.52 -0.90 -11.03
CA LEU A 122 -7.57 -2.35 -10.92
C LEU A 122 -6.99 -3.03 -12.18
N ILE A 123 -7.29 -2.50 -13.37
CA ILE A 123 -6.70 -2.96 -14.63
C ILE A 123 -5.17 -2.79 -14.58
N PHE A 124 -4.67 -1.60 -14.22
CA PHE A 124 -3.22 -1.36 -14.11
C PHE A 124 -2.56 -2.12 -12.94
N TRP A 125 -3.29 -2.40 -11.86
CA TRP A 125 -2.81 -3.14 -10.70
C TRP A 125 -2.60 -4.62 -11.01
N CYS A 126 -3.45 -5.18 -11.88
CA CYS A 126 -3.36 -6.56 -12.32
C CYS A 126 -2.27 -6.80 -13.36
N GLN A 127 -1.68 -5.75 -13.94
CA GLN A 127 -0.59 -5.90 -14.90
C GLN A 127 0.66 -6.52 -14.25
N THR A 128 1.32 -7.39 -15.00
CA THR A 128 2.58 -8.07 -14.62
C THR A 128 3.65 -7.15 -14.01
N PRO A 129 3.95 -5.94 -14.54
CA PRO A 129 4.94 -5.04 -13.93
C PRO A 129 4.63 -4.69 -12.47
N THR A 130 3.36 -4.45 -12.13
CA THR A 130 2.93 -4.12 -10.76
C THR A 130 3.10 -5.32 -9.83
N ARG A 131 2.72 -6.51 -10.30
CA ARG A 131 2.90 -7.75 -9.54
C ARG A 131 4.38 -8.04 -9.27
N LEU A 132 5.24 -7.88 -10.28
CA LEU A 132 6.69 -8.06 -10.16
C LEU A 132 7.33 -7.04 -9.21
N TYR A 133 6.82 -5.82 -9.14
CA TYR A 133 7.29 -4.82 -8.18
C TYR A 133 7.13 -5.29 -6.72
N PHE A 134 5.92 -5.75 -6.34
CA PHE A 134 5.65 -6.24 -4.99
C PHE A 134 6.34 -7.57 -4.67
N LEU A 135 6.51 -8.43 -5.68
CA LEU A 135 7.27 -9.67 -5.53
C LEU A 135 8.76 -9.36 -5.33
N SER A 136 9.40 -8.57 -6.19
CA SER A 136 10.86 -8.31 -6.12
C SER A 136 11.30 -7.49 -4.91
N HIS A 137 10.48 -6.53 -4.44
CA HIS A 137 10.83 -5.71 -3.28
C HIS A 137 10.67 -6.46 -1.95
N GLY A 138 9.86 -7.52 -1.90
CA GLY A 138 9.79 -8.43 -0.75
C GLY A 138 11.02 -9.31 -0.57
N TRP A 139 11.82 -9.50 -1.62
CA TRP A 139 12.98 -10.40 -1.59
C TRP A 139 14.25 -9.70 -1.12
N LYS A 140 14.33 -8.36 -1.21
CA LYS A 140 15.44 -7.59 -0.63
C LYS A 140 15.50 -7.65 0.90
N THR A 141 14.45 -8.14 1.56
CA THR A 141 14.40 -8.39 3.01
C THR A 141 14.65 -9.85 3.40
N LEU A 142 14.96 -10.73 2.45
CA LEU A 142 15.43 -12.07 2.79
C LEU A 142 16.88 -11.97 3.29
N PRO A 143 17.25 -12.68 4.36
CA PRO A 143 18.65 -12.75 4.77
C PRO A 143 19.49 -13.19 3.57
N PRO A 144 20.70 -12.61 3.38
CA PRO A 144 21.57 -13.01 2.29
C PRO A 144 21.74 -14.53 2.31
N PRO A 145 21.78 -15.21 1.14
CA PRO A 145 22.04 -16.63 1.10
C PRO A 145 23.30 -16.90 1.92
N MET A 146 23.22 -17.81 2.91
CA MET A 146 24.32 -18.12 3.81
C MET A 146 25.57 -18.31 2.97
N GLN A 147 26.61 -17.49 3.22
CA GLN A 147 27.87 -17.67 2.53
C GLN A 147 28.33 -19.12 2.76
N PRO A 148 28.78 -19.83 1.70
CA PRO A 148 29.29 -21.17 1.87
C PRO A 148 30.41 -21.14 2.92
N PRO A 149 30.51 -22.15 3.79
CA PRO A 149 31.52 -22.19 4.83
C PRO A 149 32.91 -22.02 4.20
N PRO A 150 33.83 -21.28 4.85
CA PRO A 150 35.17 -21.10 4.33
C PRO A 150 35.84 -22.46 4.12
N PRO A 151 36.64 -22.62 3.05
CA PRO A 151 37.36 -23.86 2.80
C PRO A 151 38.29 -24.19 3.99
N PRO A 152 38.46 -25.47 4.34
CA PRO A 152 39.35 -25.86 5.43
C PRO A 152 40.79 -25.38 5.14
N PRO A 153 41.55 -24.97 6.17
CA PRO A 153 42.92 -24.52 5.98
C PRO A 153 43.77 -25.64 5.36
N PRO A 154 44.75 -25.30 4.49
CA PRO A 154 45.63 -26.29 3.90
C PRO A 154 46.39 -27.03 5.01
N THR A 155 46.29 -28.36 4.99
CA THR A 155 47.07 -29.24 5.86
C THR A 155 48.53 -29.12 5.45
N VAL A 156 49.34 -28.47 6.28
CA VAL A 156 50.79 -28.43 6.08
C VAL A 156 51.32 -29.82 6.41
N GLY A 157 51.77 -30.53 5.38
CA GLY A 157 52.53 -31.78 5.47
C GLY A 157 54.02 -31.51 5.52
#